data_AF-A0A914Q085-F1
#
_entry.id   AF-A0A914Q085-F1
#
_cell.length_a   1.000
_cell.length_b   1.000
_cell.length_c   1.000
_cell.angle_alpha   90.00
_cell.angle_beta   90.00
_cell.angle_gamma   90.00
#
_symmetry.space_group_name_H-M   'P 1'
#
loop_
_entity.id
_entity.type
_entity.pdbx_description
1 polymer ?
#
loop_
_entity_poly.entity_id
_entity_poly.type
_entity_poly.pdbx_seq_one_letter_code
_entity_poly.pdbx_strand_id
1 'polypeptide(L)'
;MKTDMKEKAENKVEIIEFEPKIVEAAIAFCYDQNISEFLRRETNLCGLFQFANKYDMQVFMSFLEPYFTDTVSPKNICLFTATVFLTSPQKLQEFCRRILTIFVKQGIQIENIQILGNDFVAELSEKFVK
;
A
#
# COMPACT_ATOMS: atom_id res chain seq x y z
N MET A 1 29.72 -5.03 -22.63
CA MET A 1 29.62 -6.26 -21.81
C MET A 1 28.71 -5.95 -20.64
N LYS A 2 27.55 -6.63 -20.53
CA LYS A 2 26.74 -6.57 -19.30
C LYS A 2 27.50 -7.39 -18.25
N THR A 3 27.94 -6.76 -17.18
CA THR A 3 28.38 -7.47 -15.98
C THR A 3 27.18 -8.26 -15.46
N ASP A 4 27.28 -9.60 -15.53
CA ASP A 4 26.31 -10.46 -14.86
C ASP A 4 26.33 -10.16 -13.36
N MET A 5 25.14 -10.06 -12.78
CA MET A 5 24.95 -9.78 -11.36
C MET A 5 25.48 -10.94 -10.50
N LYS A 6 26.04 -10.62 -9.32
CA LYS A 6 26.61 -11.61 -8.39
C LYS A 6 25.57 -12.69 -8.01
N GLU A 7 24.33 -12.26 -7.86
CA GLU A 7 23.15 -13.05 -7.55
C GLU A 7 22.90 -14.15 -8.60
N LYS A 8 23.21 -13.87 -9.87
CA LYS A 8 23.09 -14.83 -10.98
C LYS A 8 24.14 -15.94 -10.88
N ALA A 9 25.33 -15.62 -10.40
CA ALA A 9 26.39 -16.60 -10.18
C ALA A 9 26.13 -17.47 -8.94
N GLU A 10 25.51 -16.89 -7.90
CA GLU A 10 25.25 -17.56 -6.63
C GLU A 10 23.89 -18.30 -6.60
N ASN A 11 23.02 -18.08 -7.60
CA ASN A 11 21.63 -18.56 -7.62
C ASN A 11 20.88 -18.25 -6.31
N LYS A 12 21.21 -17.12 -5.70
CA LYS A 12 20.70 -16.72 -4.38
C LYS A 12 20.39 -15.22 -4.39
N VAL A 13 19.21 -14.89 -3.87
CA VAL A 13 18.77 -13.51 -3.63
C VAL A 13 18.37 -13.42 -2.16
N GLU A 14 18.87 -12.39 -1.47
CA GLU A 14 18.50 -12.11 -0.08
C GLU A 14 17.56 -10.90 -0.03
N ILE A 15 16.41 -11.06 0.63
CA ILE A 15 15.42 -10.01 0.86
C ILE A 15 15.27 -9.84 2.36
N ILE A 16 15.77 -8.73 2.91
CA ILE A 16 15.87 -8.49 4.36
C ILE A 16 14.91 -7.43 4.89
N GLU A 17 14.34 -6.64 4.00
CA GLU A 17 13.57 -5.43 4.33
C GLU A 17 12.06 -5.65 4.41
N PHE A 18 11.61 -6.87 4.11
CA PHE A 18 10.21 -7.26 4.20
C PHE A 18 10.05 -8.47 5.11
N GLU A 19 8.91 -8.52 5.78
CA GLU A 19 8.53 -9.68 6.58
C GLU A 19 8.44 -10.94 5.69
N PRO A 20 8.86 -12.12 6.18
CA PRO A 20 8.82 -13.36 5.39
C PRO A 20 7.46 -13.63 4.74
N LYS A 21 6.36 -13.38 5.46
CA LYS A 21 4.99 -13.57 4.96
C LYS A 21 4.66 -12.71 3.73
N ILE A 22 5.20 -11.49 3.65
CA ILE A 22 5.02 -10.60 2.49
C ILE A 22 5.72 -11.18 1.27
N VAL A 23 6.95 -11.67 1.47
CA VAL A 23 7.74 -12.32 0.43
C VAL A 23 7.06 -13.61 -0.04
N GLU A 24 6.60 -14.45 0.89
CA GLU A 24 5.86 -15.69 0.60
C GLU A 24 4.60 -15.42 -0.21
N ALA A 25 3.82 -14.40 0.14
CA ALA A 25 2.64 -14.01 -0.61
C ALA A 25 2.97 -13.52 -2.02
N ALA A 26 4.00 -12.69 -2.18
CA ALA A 26 4.42 -12.23 -3.50
C ALA A 26 4.93 -13.38 -4.38
N ILE A 27 5.67 -14.32 -3.81
CA ILE A 27 6.11 -15.54 -4.51
C ILE A 27 4.90 -16.38 -4.91
N ALA A 28 3.96 -16.64 -3.99
CA ALA A 28 2.75 -17.39 -4.28
C ALA A 28 1.95 -16.74 -5.43
N PHE A 29 1.85 -15.40 -5.43
CA PHE A 29 1.21 -14.66 -6.52
C PHE A 29 1.93 -14.87 -7.86
N CYS A 30 3.25 -14.91 -7.89
CA CYS A 30 3.99 -15.18 -9.13
C CYS A 30 3.63 -16.53 -9.77
N TYR A 31 3.41 -17.57 -8.95
CA TYR A 31 3.06 -18.91 -9.44
C TYR A 31 1.57 -19.05 -9.75
N ASP A 32 0.70 -18.62 -8.84
CA ASP A 32 -0.73 -18.95 -8.88
C ASP A 32 -1.63 -17.79 -9.30
N GLN A 33 -1.07 -16.57 -9.40
CA GLN A 33 -1.79 -15.31 -9.68
C GLN A 33 -2.96 -15.05 -8.71
N ASN A 34 -2.95 -15.69 -7.54
CA ASN A 34 -4.02 -15.61 -6.57
C ASN A 34 -3.49 -15.81 -5.15
N ILE A 35 -3.79 -14.85 -4.27
CA ILE A 35 -3.46 -14.92 -2.85
C ILE A 35 -4.65 -14.58 -1.95
N SER A 36 -5.89 -14.77 -2.43
CA SER A 36 -7.10 -14.38 -1.68
C SER A 36 -7.19 -15.03 -0.30
N GLU A 37 -6.70 -16.25 -0.13
CA GLU A 37 -6.69 -16.92 1.18
C GLU A 37 -5.67 -16.29 2.16
N PHE A 38 -4.52 -15.84 1.65
CA PHE A 38 -3.56 -15.06 2.44
C PHE A 38 -4.19 -13.75 2.91
N LEU A 39 -4.85 -13.02 1.98
CA LEU A 39 -5.50 -11.74 2.26
C LEU A 39 -6.67 -11.85 3.25
N ARG A 40 -7.32 -13.02 3.35
CA ARG A 40 -8.35 -13.27 4.37
C ARG A 40 -7.78 -13.42 5.77
N ARG A 41 -6.53 -13.88 5.88
CA ARG A 41 -5.88 -14.22 7.16
C ARG A 41 -4.96 -13.12 7.65
N GLU A 42 -4.37 -12.36 6.73
CA GLU A 42 -3.32 -11.38 7.01
C GLU A 42 -3.69 -10.03 6.39
N THR A 43 -3.57 -8.95 7.17
CA THR A 43 -4.10 -7.62 6.82
C THR A 43 -3.04 -6.60 6.43
N ASN A 44 -1.76 -6.99 6.33
CA ASN A 44 -0.68 -6.06 5.98
C ASN A 44 -0.64 -5.77 4.46
N LEU A 45 -1.75 -5.24 3.95
CA LEU A 45 -1.92 -4.78 2.57
C LEU A 45 -0.88 -3.72 2.19
N CYS A 46 -0.52 -2.83 3.13
CA CYS A 46 0.51 -1.82 2.93
C CYS A 46 1.88 -2.44 2.62
N GLY A 47 2.30 -3.46 3.37
CA GLY A 47 3.56 -4.16 3.15
C GLY A 47 3.57 -4.88 1.78
N LEU A 48 2.46 -5.52 1.40
CA LEU A 48 2.34 -6.16 0.08
C LEU A 48 2.45 -5.14 -1.05
N PHE A 49 1.82 -3.97 -0.89
CA PHE A 49 1.85 -2.91 -1.90
C PHE A 49 3.24 -2.29 -2.02
N GLN A 50 3.92 -2.05 -0.90
CA GLN A 50 5.31 -1.58 -0.87
C GLN A 50 6.26 -2.56 -1.54
N PHE A 51 6.10 -3.86 -1.27
CA PHE A 51 6.87 -4.93 -1.93
C PHE A 51 6.63 -4.91 -3.43
N ALA A 52 5.35 -4.91 -3.84
CA ALA A 52 4.98 -4.95 -5.25
C ALA A 52 5.53 -3.73 -6.01
N ASN A 53 5.48 -2.53 -5.42
CA ASN A 53 6.08 -1.34 -6.01
C ASN A 53 7.61 -1.43 -6.08
N LYS A 54 8.28 -1.92 -5.03
CA LYS A 54 9.75 -2.02 -5.01
C LYS A 54 10.31 -2.97 -6.08
N TYR A 55 9.60 -4.06 -6.34
CA TYR A 55 9.99 -5.07 -7.32
C TYR A 55 9.24 -4.95 -8.65
N ASP A 56 8.65 -3.79 -8.94
CA ASP A 56 7.95 -3.48 -10.20
C ASP A 56 6.86 -4.50 -10.60
N MET A 57 6.18 -5.10 -9.62
CA MET A 57 5.12 -6.09 -9.81
C MET A 57 3.76 -5.43 -10.08
N GLN A 58 3.62 -4.76 -11.23
CA GLN A 58 2.42 -3.97 -11.58
C GLN A 58 1.12 -4.78 -11.55
N VAL A 59 1.13 -6.02 -12.06
CA VAL A 59 -0.03 -6.91 -12.02
C VAL A 59 -0.44 -7.23 -10.58
N PHE A 60 0.54 -7.39 -9.69
CA PHE A 60 0.27 -7.64 -8.28
C PHE A 60 -0.31 -6.41 -7.59
N MET A 61 0.18 -5.20 -7.90
CA MET A 61 -0.41 -3.95 -7.41
C MET A 61 -1.88 -3.83 -7.85
N SER A 62 -2.18 -4.03 -9.14
CA SER A 62 -3.55 -4.00 -9.64
C SER A 62 -4.45 -5.06 -9.00
N PHE A 63 -3.90 -6.24 -8.66
CA PHE A 63 -4.61 -7.27 -7.92
C PHE A 63 -4.95 -6.83 -6.48
N LEU A 64 -4.08 -6.05 -5.82
CA LEU A 64 -4.27 -5.58 -4.45
C LEU A 64 -5.22 -4.37 -4.34
N GLU A 65 -5.37 -3.57 -5.40
CA GLU A 65 -6.19 -2.35 -5.40
C GLU A 65 -7.62 -2.55 -4.88
N PRO A 66 -8.40 -3.58 -5.33
CA PRO A 66 -9.76 -3.80 -4.82
C PRO A 66 -9.79 -4.09 -3.31
N TYR A 67 -8.78 -4.79 -2.79
CA TYR A 67 -8.71 -5.07 -1.36
C TYR A 67 -8.40 -3.82 -0.54
N PHE A 68 -7.60 -2.90 -1.10
CA PHE A 68 -7.43 -1.57 -0.50
C PHE A 68 -8.77 -0.85 -0.42
N THR A 69 -9.52 -0.78 -1.53
CA THR A 69 -10.79 -0.05 -1.57
C THR A 69 -11.85 -0.65 -0.65
N ASP A 70 -11.89 -1.98 -0.53
CA ASP A 70 -12.92 -2.70 0.23
C ASP A 70 -12.68 -2.70 1.74
N THR A 71 -11.43 -2.50 2.17
CA THR A 71 -11.02 -2.58 3.58
C THR A 71 -10.75 -1.22 4.22
N VAL A 72 -10.90 -0.12 3.47
CA VAL A 72 -10.72 1.24 4.00
C VAL A 72 -11.66 1.50 5.16
N SER A 73 -11.09 2.01 6.24
CA SER A 73 -11.79 2.41 7.45
C SER A 73 -11.09 3.60 8.11
N PRO A 74 -11.73 4.27 9.08
CA PRO A 74 -11.09 5.36 9.82
C PRO A 74 -9.81 4.94 10.57
N LYS A 75 -9.62 3.63 10.81
CA LYS A 75 -8.46 3.08 11.52
C LYS A 75 -7.21 2.95 10.64
N ASN A 76 -7.39 2.65 9.36
CA ASN A 76 -6.29 2.34 8.45
C ASN A 76 -6.11 3.36 7.31
N ILE A 77 -7.07 4.27 7.09
CA ILE A 77 -7.04 5.23 5.98
C ILE A 77 -5.78 6.09 5.98
N CYS A 78 -5.25 6.49 7.13
CA CYS A 78 -4.02 7.28 7.20
C CYS A 78 -2.81 6.48 6.74
N LEU A 79 -2.68 5.23 7.20
CA LEU A 79 -1.59 4.35 6.77
C LEU A 79 -1.70 4.01 5.28
N PHE A 80 -2.91 3.77 4.79
CA PHE A 80 -3.18 3.51 3.38
C PHE A 80 -2.81 4.72 2.53
N THR A 81 -3.27 5.91 2.93
CA THR A 81 -2.94 7.17 2.25
C THR A 81 -1.43 7.36 2.20
N ALA A 82 -0.72 7.27 3.33
CA ALA A 82 0.73 7.43 3.36
C ALA A 82 1.45 6.41 2.45
N THR A 83 1.02 5.15 2.47
CA THR A 83 1.60 4.11 1.63
C THR A 83 1.38 4.41 0.15
N VAL A 84 0.14 4.69 -0.24
CA VAL A 84 -0.28 4.88 -1.63
C VAL A 84 0.33 6.16 -2.22
N PHE A 85 0.49 7.23 -1.44
CA PHE A 85 1.17 8.44 -1.89
C PHE A 85 2.66 8.21 -2.21
N LEU A 86 3.32 7.29 -1.51
CA LEU A 86 4.73 6.96 -1.74
C LEU A 86 4.96 5.92 -2.84
N THR A 87 3.94 5.12 -3.17
CA THR A 87 4.14 3.87 -3.93
C THR A 87 3.18 3.67 -5.10
N SER A 88 2.13 4.48 -5.28
CA SER A 88 0.98 4.08 -6.09
C SER A 88 0.66 4.99 -7.30
N PRO A 89 -0.06 4.49 -8.31
CA PRO A 89 -0.74 5.29 -9.33
C PRO A 89 -1.72 6.32 -8.76
N GLN A 90 -1.87 7.44 -9.50
CA GLN A 90 -2.66 8.63 -9.12
C GLN A 90 -4.11 8.30 -8.70
N LYS A 91 -4.74 7.30 -9.32
CA LYS A 91 -6.16 6.94 -9.04
C LYS A 91 -6.39 6.51 -7.59
N LEU A 92 -5.53 5.66 -7.04
CA LEU A 92 -5.69 5.20 -5.66
C LEU A 92 -5.37 6.30 -4.65
N GLN A 93 -4.43 7.20 -4.99
CA GLN A 93 -4.15 8.41 -4.18
C GLN A 93 -5.38 9.32 -4.09
N GLU A 94 -6.04 9.57 -5.23
CA GLU A 94 -7.29 10.35 -5.28
C GLU A 94 -8.41 9.69 -4.48
N PHE A 95 -8.55 8.37 -4.58
CA PHE A 95 -9.53 7.60 -3.80
C PHE A 95 -9.29 7.77 -2.30
N CYS A 96 -8.06 7.53 -1.81
CA CYS A 96 -7.72 7.70 -0.39
C CYS A 96 -8.00 9.13 0.08
N ARG A 97 -7.60 10.14 -0.70
CA ARG A 97 -7.85 11.55 -0.39
C ARG A 97 -9.34 11.85 -0.28
N ARG A 98 -10.16 11.29 -1.17
CA ARG A 98 -11.62 11.47 -1.17
C ARG A 98 -12.27 10.83 0.06
N ILE A 99 -11.89 9.61 0.42
CA ILE A 99 -12.44 8.95 1.60
C ILE A 99 -12.04 9.67 2.88
N LEU A 100 -10.77 10.05 3.01
CA LEU A 100 -10.28 10.82 4.15
C LEU A 100 -11.05 12.14 4.30
N THR A 101 -11.31 12.84 3.19
CA THR A 101 -12.15 14.04 3.16
C THR A 101 -13.57 13.78 3.67
N ILE A 102 -14.19 12.67 3.27
CA ILE A 102 -15.54 12.30 3.72
C ILE A 102 -15.55 12.07 5.23
N PHE A 103 -14.56 11.34 5.76
CA PHE A 103 -14.47 11.08 7.20
C PHE A 103 -14.32 12.36 8.01
N VAL A 104 -13.43 13.27 7.61
CA VAL A 104 -13.26 14.57 8.27
C VAL A 104 -14.57 15.37 8.27
N LYS A 105 -15.25 15.44 7.12
CA LYS A 105 -16.53 16.17 7.00
C LYS A 105 -17.64 15.62 7.87
N GLN A 106 -17.67 14.31 8.05
CA GLN A 106 -18.67 13.63 8.88
C GLN A 106 -18.32 13.68 10.37
N GLY A 107 -17.21 14.30 10.75
CA GLY A 107 -16.73 14.32 12.13
C GLY A 107 -16.33 12.94 12.64
N ILE A 108 -15.99 12.01 11.73
CA ILE A 108 -15.54 10.67 12.10
C ILE A 108 -14.14 10.78 12.67
N GLN A 109 -13.91 10.15 13.83
CA GLN A 109 -12.60 10.09 14.45
C GLN A 109 -11.67 9.21 13.61
N ILE A 110 -10.58 9.80 13.13
CA ILE A 110 -9.55 9.13 12.33
C ILE A 110 -8.36 8.81 13.23
N GLU A 111 -7.88 7.57 13.18
CA GLU A 111 -6.72 7.15 13.95
C GLU A 111 -5.42 7.51 13.21
N ASN A 112 -4.40 7.90 13.97
CA ASN A 112 -3.05 8.15 13.47
C ASN A 112 -2.93 9.24 12.37
N ILE A 113 -3.78 10.26 12.41
CA ILE A 113 -3.80 11.36 11.43
C ILE A 113 -2.44 12.09 11.31
N GLN A 114 -1.66 12.09 12.39
CA GLN A 114 -0.32 12.67 12.43
C GLN A 114 0.67 12.05 11.43
N ILE A 115 0.42 10.82 10.95
CA ILE A 115 1.25 10.16 9.93
C ILE A 115 1.26 10.95 8.62
N LEU A 116 0.18 11.69 8.32
CA LEU A 116 0.03 12.40 7.04
C LEU A 116 0.78 13.73 6.98
N GLY A 117 1.35 14.20 8.09
CA GLY A 117 2.03 15.48 8.20
C GLY A 117 1.07 16.68 8.33
N ASN A 118 1.52 17.72 9.01
CA ASN A 118 0.69 18.87 9.37
C ASN A 118 0.15 19.63 8.15
N ASP A 119 0.94 19.77 7.09
CA ASP A 119 0.54 20.51 5.88
C ASP A 119 -0.60 19.79 5.13
N PHE A 120 -0.56 18.46 5.07
CA PHE A 120 -1.62 17.67 4.45
C PHE A 120 -2.91 17.75 5.26
N VAL A 121 -2.80 17.70 6.59
CA VAL A 121 -3.95 17.86 7.49
C VAL A 121 -4.54 19.27 7.39
N ALA A 122 -3.69 20.30 7.29
CA ALA A 122 -4.12 21.67 7.07
C ALA A 122 -4.91 21.81 5.77
N GLU A 123 -4.44 21.24 4.65
CA GLU A 123 -5.15 21.26 3.37
C GLU A 123 -6.54 20.60 3.47
N LEU A 124 -6.65 19.51 4.23
CA LEU A 124 -7.94 18.84 4.46
C LEU A 124 -8.90 19.71 5.26
N SER A 125 -8.40 20.58 6.15
CA SER A 125 -9.24 21.50 6.93
C SER A 125 -9.58 22.80 6.20
N GLU A 126 -8.63 23.41 5.47
CA GLU A 126 -8.81 24.70 4.82
C GLU A 126 -9.79 24.68 3.65
N LYS A 127 -9.89 23.54 2.94
CA LYS A 127 -10.88 23.38 1.86
C LYS A 127 -12.33 23.31 2.34
N PHE A 128 -12.61 23.31 3.65
CA PHE A 128 -13.96 23.09 4.19
C PHE A 128 -14.37 24.02 5.35
N VAL A 129 -13.66 25.12 5.61
CA VAL A 129 -14.12 26.25 6.47
C VAL A 129 -14.77 27.37 5.62
N LYS A 130 -15.39 27.05 4.49
CA LYS A 130 -16.22 28.00 3.73
C LYS A 130 -17.59 27.43 3.44
#